data_AF-A0A6L5EIN2-F1
#
_entry.id   AF-A0A6L5EIN2-F1
#
_cell.length_a   1.000
_cell.length_b   1.000
_cell.length_c   1.000
_cell.angle_alpha   90.00
_cell.angle_beta   90.00
_cell.angle_gamma   90.00
#
_symmetry.space_group_name_H-M   'P 1'
#
loop_
_entity.id
_entity.type
_entity.pdbx_description
1 polymer ?
#
loop_
_entity_poly.entity_id
_entity_poly.type
_entity_poly.pdbx_seq_one_letter_code
_entity_poly.pdbx_strand_id
1 'polypeptide(L)' 'MKLDVTPAQLEAIKRLTDDCASMIGSGEDDSDKAWARYVGLIDRMLKKNGHERSFKGED' A
#
# COMPACT_ATOMS: atom_id res chain seq x y z
N MET A 1 5.04 15.21 -9.45
CA MET A 1 3.98 15.77 -8.58
C MET A 1 4.33 15.37 -7.16
N LYS A 2 4.37 16.31 -6.22
CA LYS A 2 4.70 16.02 -4.81
C LYS A 2 3.38 15.77 -4.06
N LEU A 3 3.33 14.69 -3.28
CA LEU A 3 2.20 14.33 -2.42
C LEU A 3 2.05 15.42 -1.36
N ASP A 4 0.91 16.11 -1.38
CA ASP A 4 0.56 17.11 -0.38
C ASP A 4 -0.27 16.44 0.72
N VAL A 5 0.44 15.84 1.68
CA VAL A 5 -0.13 15.12 2.82
C VAL A 5 0.70 15.38 4.06
N THR A 6 0.04 15.37 5.21
CA THR A 6 0.72 15.40 6.50
C THR A 6 1.48 14.09 6.76
N PRO A 7 2.49 14.08 7.66
CA PRO A 7 3.15 12.84 8.06
C PRO A 7 2.19 11.77 8.57
N ALA A 8 1.16 12.14 9.34
CA ALA A 8 0.18 11.20 9.87
C ALA A 8 -0.69 10.58 8.76
N GLN A 9 -1.08 11.36 7.74
CA GLN A 9 -1.80 10.84 6.58
C GLN A 9 -0.92 9.91 5.74
N LEU A 10 0.37 10.24 5.57
CA LEU A 10 1.31 9.38 4.89
C LEU A 10 1.43 8.03 5.59
N GLU A 11 1.61 8.02 6.92
CA GLU A 11 1.68 6.77 7.70
C GLU A 11 0.37 5.98 7.66
N ALA A 12 -0.79 6.65 7.71
CA ALA A 12 -2.08 6.00 7.54
C ALA A 12 -2.21 5.33 6.16
N ILE A 13 -1.79 6.00 5.09
CA ILE A 13 -1.78 5.42 3.73
C ILE A 13 -0.88 4.19 3.68
N LYS A 14 0.34 4.26 4.23
CA LYS A 14 1.27 3.13 4.23
C LYS A 14 0.66 1.92 4.94
N ARG A 15 0.17 2.11 6.16
CA ARG A 15 -0.41 1.05 6.99
C ARG A 15 -1.65 0.42 6.37
N LEU A 16 -2.58 1.23 5.86
CA LEU A 16 -3.76 0.72 5.14
C LEU A 16 -3.37 -0.11 3.92
N THR A 17 -2.32 0.29 3.21
CA THR A 17 -1.85 -0.46 2.04
C THR A 17 -1.17 -1.77 2.47
N ASP A 18 -0.48 -1.80 3.60
CA ASP A 18 0.13 -3.02 4.15
C ASP A 18 -0.97 -4.00 4.61
N ASP A 19 -1.99 -3.51 5.32
CA ASP A 19 -3.17 -4.29 5.70
C ASP A 19 -3.84 -4.87 4.44
N CYS A 20 -4.03 -4.05 3.40
CA CYS A 20 -4.55 -4.52 2.12
C CYS A 20 -3.69 -5.60 1.47
N ALA A 21 -2.37 -5.46 1.51
CA ALA A 21 -1.48 -6.45 0.95
C ALA A 21 -1.52 -7.78 1.74
N SER A 22 -1.70 -7.71 3.06
CA SER A 22 -1.82 -8.90 3.92
C SER A 22 -3.09 -9.73 3.66
N MET A 23 -4.13 -9.09 3.12
CA MET A 23 -5.40 -9.74 2.78
C MET A 23 -5.38 -10.43 1.41
N ILE A 24 -4.38 -10.18 0.57
CA ILE A 24 -4.25 -10.84 -0.73
C ILE A 24 -3.98 -12.33 -0.50
N GLY A 25 -4.79 -13.20 -1.11
CA GLY A 25 -4.73 -14.65 -0.94
C GLY A 25 -5.72 -15.17 0.11
N SER A 26 -6.49 -14.28 0.75
CA SER A 26 -7.51 -14.65 1.74
C SER A 26 -8.94 -14.61 1.20
N GLY A 27 -9.15 -14.14 -0.04
CA GLY A 27 -10.46 -13.91 -0.64
C GLY A 27 -10.66 -14.64 -1.97
N GLU A 28 -11.68 -14.19 -2.72
CA GLU A 28 -11.91 -14.65 -4.08
C GLU A 28 -10.85 -14.09 -5.05
N ASP A 29 -10.48 -14.86 -6.07
CA ASP A 29 -9.44 -14.51 -7.07
C ASP A 29 -9.59 -13.10 -7.65
N ASP A 30 -10.80 -12.65 -7.92
CA ASP A 30 -11.05 -11.33 -8.51
C ASP A 30 -10.88 -10.20 -7.48
N SER A 31 -11.19 -10.47 -6.21
CA SER A 31 -10.84 -9.57 -5.12
C SER A 31 -9.32 -9.49 -4.97
N ASP A 32 -8.62 -10.62 -4.90
CA ASP A 32 -7.15 -10.62 -4.78
C ASP A 32 -6.46 -9.84 -5.90
N LYS A 33 -6.90 -10.01 -7.15
CA LYS A 33 -6.40 -9.25 -8.30
C LYS A 33 -6.64 -7.74 -8.14
N ALA A 34 -7.82 -7.34 -7.68
CA ALA A 34 -8.15 -5.93 -7.46
C ALA A 34 -7.26 -5.32 -6.37
N TRP A 35 -7.08 -6.02 -5.25
CA TRP A 35 -6.26 -5.57 -4.13
C TRP A 35 -4.78 -5.48 -4.53
N ALA A 36 -4.25 -6.49 -5.22
CA ALA A 36 -2.89 -6.46 -5.77
C ALA A 36 -2.66 -5.27 -6.70
N ARG A 37 -3.66 -4.94 -7.55
CA ARG A 37 -3.59 -3.76 -8.43
C ARG A 37 -3.57 -2.45 -7.64
N TYR A 38 -4.39 -2.30 -6.61
CA TYR A 38 -4.43 -1.08 -5.80
C TYR A 38 -3.13 -0.88 -5.04
N VAL A 39 -2.63 -1.93 -4.40
CA VAL A 39 -1.34 -1.95 -3.70
C VAL A 39 -0.23 -1.48 -4.64
N GLY A 40 -0.14 -2.06 -5.85
CA GLY A 40 0.88 -1.67 -6.83
C GLY A 40 0.74 -0.25 -7.40
N LEU A 41 -0.46 0.34 -7.41
CA LEU A 41 -0.65 1.74 -7.78
C LEU A 41 -0.15 2.67 -6.67
N ILE A 42 -0.47 2.36 -5.42
CA ILE A 42 -0.06 3.14 -4.25
C ILE A 42 1.46 3.07 -4.08
N ASP A 43 2.09 1.91 -4.25
CA ASP A 43 3.55 1.76 -4.20
C ASP A 43 4.26 2.63 -5.23
N ARG A 44 3.76 2.64 -6.46
CA ARG A 44 4.32 3.51 -7.52
C ARG A 44 4.15 4.98 -7.19
N MET A 45 3.01 5.37 -6.60
CA MET A 45 2.79 6.74 -6.14
C MET A 45 3.76 7.10 -5.02
N LEU A 46 3.92 6.27 -3.99
CA LEU A 46 4.85 6.50 -2.88
C LEU A 46 6.29 6.62 -3.39
N LYS A 47 6.73 5.68 -4.23
CA LYS A 47 8.09 5.68 -4.80
C LYS A 47 8.39 6.93 -5.62
N LYS A 48 7.43 7.37 -6.46
CA LYS A 48 7.55 8.64 -7.22
C LYS A 48 7.64 9.88 -6.33
N ASN A 49 7.26 9.76 -5.05
CA ASN A 49 7.30 10.82 -4.06
C ASN A 49 8.44 10.66 -3.04
N GLY A 50 9.35 9.71 -3.24
CA GLY A 50 10.49 9.48 -2.34
C GLY A 50 10.11 8.77 -1.04
N HIS A 51 9.02 8.02 -1.06
CA HIS A 51 8.57 7.22 0.08
C HIS A 51 8.50 5.74 -0.30
N GLU A 52 8.73 4.87 0.67
CA GLU A 52 8.51 3.43 0.55
C GLU A 52 7.70 2.95 1.76
N ARG A 53 7.02 1.81 1.60
CA ARG A 53 6.35 1.12 2.71
C ARG A 53 7.31 0.10 3.29
N SER A 54 7.36 0.02 4.60
CA SER A 54 8.04 -1.07 5.29
C SER A 54 7.05 -2.22 5.41
N PHE A 55 7.21 -3.26 4.58
CA PHE A 55 6.58 -4.54 4.89
C PHE A 55 7.17 -5.01 6.22
N LYS A 56 6.44 -4.83 7.33
CA LYS A 56 6.66 -5.64 8.52
C LYS A 56 6.12 -7.03 8.21
N GLY A 57 6.86 -7.81 7.43
CA GLY A 57 6.89 -9.23 7.68
C GLY A 57 7.52 -9.37 9.06
N GLU A 58 6.77 -9.84 10.04
CA GLU A 58 7.38 -10.29 11.29
C GLU A 58 8.32 -11.45 10.92
N ASP A 59 9.64 -11.24 11.09
CA ASP A 59 10.64 -12.31 11.19
C ASP A 59 10.41 -13.10 12.49
#